data_AF-A0A8J8JZ74-F1
#
_entry.id   AF-A0A8J8JZ74-F1
#
_cell.length_a   1.000
_cell.length_b   1.000
_cell.length_c   1.000
_cell.angle_alpha   90.00
_cell.angle_beta   90.00
_cell.angle_gamma   90.00
#
_symmetry.space_group_name_H-M   'P 1'
#
loop_
_entity.id
_entity.type
_entity.pdbx_description
1 polymer ?
#
loop_
_entity_poly.entity_id
_entity_poly.type
_entity_poly.pdbx_seq_one_letter_code
_entity_poly.pdbx_strand_id
1 'polypeptide(L)'
;MQSKKNSLFVGLLLSVLLSGCATTQEPNPIDPWENWNRKVQYFNDEVDEYAMIPVAKAYRWITPVIIDGAISRVFSNIDDIGVTINTFLQGKFLQSGLDASRFIVNSTVGIAGIIDVASMIDLPKHKEDFGQT
;
A
#
# COMPACT_ATOMS: atom_id res chain seq x y z
N MET A 1 3.26 54.95 -37.08
CA MET A 1 4.06 53.90 -36.38
C MET A 1 3.62 53.67 -34.93
N GLN A 2 3.21 54.71 -34.18
CA GLN A 2 2.73 54.61 -32.78
C GLN A 2 1.50 53.69 -32.60
N SER A 3 0.51 53.78 -33.49
CA SER A 3 -0.74 52.99 -33.41
C SER A 3 -0.52 51.47 -33.52
N LYS A 4 0.41 51.01 -34.37
CA LYS A 4 0.76 49.57 -34.47
C LYS A 4 1.45 49.06 -33.21
N LYS A 5 2.30 49.88 -32.56
CA LYS A 5 2.96 49.52 -31.29
C LYS A 5 1.96 49.40 -30.15
N ASN A 6 0.98 50.29 -30.07
CA ASN A 6 -0.08 50.24 -29.06
C ASN A 6 -1.01 49.03 -29.26
N SER A 7 -1.35 48.70 -30.52
CA SER A 7 -2.15 47.50 -30.83
C SER A 7 -1.43 46.20 -30.48
N LEU A 8 -0.10 46.13 -30.69
CA LEU A 8 0.72 44.98 -30.32
C LEU A 8 0.82 44.82 -28.80
N PHE A 9 0.94 45.93 -28.06
CA PHE A 9 0.98 45.94 -26.60
C PHE A 9 -0.35 45.49 -25.98
N VAL A 10 -1.47 45.95 -26.53
CA VAL A 10 -2.82 45.54 -26.10
C VAL A 10 -3.04 44.05 -26.36
N GLY A 11 -2.61 43.54 -27.52
CA GLY A 11 -2.69 42.11 -27.84
C GLY A 11 -1.90 41.23 -26.87
N LEU A 12 -0.67 41.64 -26.52
CA LEU A 12 0.18 40.93 -25.57
C LEU A 12 -0.42 40.91 -24.15
N LEU A 13 -0.98 42.05 -23.71
CA LEU A 13 -1.64 42.16 -22.41
C LEU A 13 -2.89 41.27 -22.33
N LEU A 14 -3.67 41.21 -23.42
CA LEU A 14 -4.88 40.37 -23.50
C LEU A 14 -4.54 38.88 -23.41
N SER A 15 -3.46 38.43 -24.06
CA SER A 15 -3.01 37.02 -23.99
C SER A 15 -2.54 36.61 -22.59
N VAL A 16 -1.92 37.54 -21.84
CA VAL A 16 -1.52 37.28 -20.43
C VAL A 16 -2.75 37.18 -19.54
N LEU A 17 -3.76 38.04 -19.75
CA LEU A 17 -5.00 38.03 -18.96
C LEU A 17 -5.87 36.78 -19.24
N LEU A 18 -5.87 36.27 -20.48
CA LEU A 18 -6.61 35.06 -20.85
C LEU A 18 -5.98 33.76 -20.31
N SER A 19 -4.70 33.78 -19.94
CA SER A 19 -4.00 32.62 -19.35
C SER A 19 -4.41 32.35 -17.89
N GLY A 20 -5.07 33.31 -17.22
CA GLY A 20 -5.53 33.19 -15.84
C GLY A 20 -6.82 32.39 -15.65
N CYS A 21 -7.63 32.20 -16.71
CA CYS A 21 -8.93 31.51 -16.61
C CYS A 21 -8.86 29.99 -16.79
N ALA A 22 -7.69 29.40 -17.07
CA ALA A 22 -7.53 27.95 -17.25
C ALA A 22 -7.11 27.18 -15.97
N THR A 23 -6.86 27.89 -14.86
CA THR A 23 -6.56 27.26 -13.57
C THR A 23 -7.82 27.24 -12.71
N THR A 24 -8.65 26.23 -12.90
CA THR A 24 -9.57 25.75 -11.85
C THR A 24 -9.27 24.28 -11.64
N GLN A 25 -8.33 23.97 -10.75
CA GLN A 25 -8.31 22.66 -10.10
C GLN A 25 -9.47 22.66 -9.11
N GLU A 26 -10.68 22.39 -9.59
CA GLU A 26 -11.75 21.98 -8.70
C GLU A 26 -11.27 20.68 -8.02
N PRO A 27 -11.22 20.62 -6.68
CA PRO A 27 -10.85 19.40 -5.98
C PRO A 27 -11.77 18.27 -6.42
N ASN A 28 -11.21 17.12 -6.79
CA ASN A 28 -12.02 15.95 -7.07
C ASN A 28 -12.84 15.64 -5.81
N PRO A 29 -14.19 15.63 -5.86
CA PRO A 29 -15.01 15.40 -4.67
C PRO A 29 -14.80 14.01 -4.07
N ILE A 30 -14.30 13.05 -4.86
CA ILE A 30 -13.93 11.70 -4.41
C ILE A 30 -12.53 11.69 -3.77
N ASP A 31 -11.61 12.53 -4.27
CA ASP A 31 -10.27 12.72 -3.68
C ASP A 31 -9.95 14.22 -3.46
N PRO A 32 -10.49 14.82 -2.38
CA PRO A 32 -10.25 16.23 -2.09
C PRO A 32 -8.78 16.57 -1.84
N TRP A 33 -7.94 15.56 -1.57
CA TRP A 33 -6.52 15.71 -1.26
C TRP A 33 -5.61 15.28 -2.40
N GLU A 34 -6.15 15.14 -3.62
CA GLU A 34 -5.43 14.68 -4.81
C GLU A 34 -4.10 15.42 -5.04
N ASN A 35 -4.10 16.75 -4.90
CA ASN A 35 -2.89 17.56 -5.08
C ASN A 35 -1.77 17.24 -4.08
N TRP A 36 -2.13 16.85 -2.85
CA TRP A 36 -1.16 16.43 -1.84
C TRP A 36 -0.78 14.95 -2.06
N ASN A 37 -1.77 14.08 -2.27
CA ASN A 37 -1.58 12.64 -2.54
C ASN A 37 -0.62 12.42 -3.70
N ARG A 38 -0.79 13.14 -4.83
CA ARG A 38 0.07 13.03 -6.01
C ARG A 38 1.51 13.48 -5.76
N LYS A 39 1.72 14.49 -4.92
CA LYS A 39 3.08 14.95 -4.56
C LYS A 39 3.78 13.95 -3.67
N VAL A 40 3.06 13.40 -2.69
CA VAL A 40 3.58 12.32 -1.84
C VAL A 40 3.84 11.06 -2.65
N GLN A 41 2.96 10.72 -3.59
CA GLN A 41 3.17 9.60 -4.51
C GLN A 41 4.46 9.79 -5.31
N TYR A 42 4.66 10.97 -5.93
CA TYR A 42 5.88 11.27 -6.66
C TYR A 42 7.14 11.13 -5.79
N PHE A 43 7.10 11.65 -4.55
CA PHE A 43 8.20 11.45 -3.59
C PHE A 43 8.43 9.96 -3.27
N ASN A 44 7.36 9.19 -3.03
CA ASN A 44 7.47 7.75 -2.77
C ASN A 44 8.04 7.00 -3.98
N ASP A 45 7.66 7.38 -5.20
CA ASP A 45 8.17 6.78 -6.44
C ASP A 45 9.68 7.03 -6.60
N GLU A 46 10.16 8.25 -6.31
CA GLU A 46 11.60 8.55 -6.29
C GLU A 46 12.33 7.75 -5.21
N VAL A 47 11.79 7.68 -4.00
CA VAL A 47 12.36 6.87 -2.91
C VAL A 47 12.39 5.38 -3.28
N ASP A 48 11.35 4.89 -3.95
CA ASP A 48 11.28 3.50 -4.39
C ASP A 48 12.35 3.19 -5.44
N GLU A 49 12.49 4.04 -6.46
CA GLU A 49 13.47 3.87 -7.53
C GLU A 49 14.91 3.90 -7.03
N TYR A 50 15.25 4.88 -6.18
CA TYR A 50 16.64 5.11 -5.76
C TYR A 50 17.05 4.39 -4.48
N ALA A 51 16.12 3.96 -3.62
CA ALA A 51 16.43 3.31 -2.35
C ALA A 51 15.75 1.94 -2.18
N MET A 52 14.41 1.87 -2.25
CA MET A 52 13.69 0.65 -1.87
C MET A 52 13.91 -0.51 -2.86
N ILE A 53 13.85 -0.26 -4.17
CA ILE A 53 14.11 -1.28 -5.21
C ILE A 53 15.55 -1.82 -5.10
N PRO A 54 16.61 -0.98 -5.01
CA PRO A 54 17.96 -1.46 -4.78
C PRO A 54 18.09 -2.33 -3.53
N VAL A 55 17.50 -1.92 -2.40
CA VAL A 55 17.51 -2.68 -1.13
C VAL A 55 16.81 -4.02 -1.30
N ALA A 56 15.63 -4.05 -1.92
CA ALA A 56 14.88 -5.28 -2.17
C ALA A 56 15.64 -6.25 -3.08
N LYS A 57 16.29 -5.74 -4.13
CA LYS A 57 17.16 -6.54 -5.02
C LYS A 57 18.35 -7.11 -4.27
N ALA A 58 19.02 -6.31 -3.44
CA ALA A 58 20.14 -6.75 -2.63
C ALA A 58 19.71 -7.85 -1.65
N TYR A 59 18.60 -7.66 -0.94
CA TYR A 59 18.02 -8.65 -0.04
C TYR A 59 17.72 -9.98 -0.76
N ARG A 60 17.07 -9.92 -1.94
CA ARG A 60 16.79 -11.12 -2.74
C ARG A 60 18.05 -11.80 -3.29
N TRP A 61 19.11 -11.04 -3.52
CA TRP A 61 20.38 -11.58 -4.02
C TRP A 61 21.16 -12.30 -2.92
N ILE A 62 21.18 -11.78 -1.70
CA ILE A 62 21.92 -12.39 -0.57
C ILE A 62 21.13 -13.49 0.14
N THR A 63 19.79 -13.43 0.12
CA THR A 63 18.94 -14.33 0.91
C THR A 63 18.55 -15.57 0.09
N PRO A 64 18.91 -16.79 0.54
CA PRO A 64 18.43 -18.02 -0.08
C PRO A 64 16.90 -18.14 -0.03
N VAL A 65 16.30 -18.71 -1.08
CA VAL A 65 14.84 -18.89 -1.22
C VAL A 65 14.20 -19.58 0.00
N ILE A 66 14.89 -20.53 0.62
CA ILE A 66 14.40 -21.25 1.81
C ILE A 66 14.23 -20.28 3.00
N ILE A 67 15.19 -19.38 3.20
CA ILE A 67 15.18 -18.39 4.29
C ILE A 67 14.14 -17.32 4.01
N ASP A 68 14.09 -16.81 2.77
CA ASP A 68 13.08 -15.82 2.36
C ASP A 68 11.65 -16.33 2.58
N GLY A 69 11.40 -17.59 2.18
CA GLY A 69 10.12 -18.25 2.44
C GLY A 69 9.84 -18.46 3.93
N ALA A 70 10.86 -18.76 4.74
CA ALA A 70 10.71 -18.89 6.19
C ALA A 70 10.31 -17.55 6.84
N ILE A 71 10.98 -16.46 6.47
CA ILE A 71 10.65 -15.10 6.94
C ILE A 71 9.20 -14.76 6.56
N SER A 72 8.82 -15.01 5.31
CA SER A 72 7.46 -14.77 4.83
C SER A 72 6.39 -15.54 5.63
N ARG A 73 6.67 -16.80 5.99
CA ARG A 73 5.74 -17.61 6.80
C ARG A 73 5.67 -17.16 8.26
N VAL A 74 6.78 -16.73 8.85
CA VAL A 74 6.80 -16.16 10.21
C VAL A 74 5.92 -14.91 10.29
N PHE A 75 6.11 -13.95 9.38
CA PHE A 75 5.26 -12.75 9.35
C PHE A 75 3.80 -13.09 9.07
N SER A 76 3.56 -14.03 8.16
CA SER A 76 2.20 -14.47 7.90
C SER A 76 1.54 -15.16 9.11
N ASN A 77 2.29 -15.84 9.97
CA ASN A 77 1.77 -16.42 11.20
C ASN A 77 1.45 -15.33 12.23
N ILE A 78 2.26 -14.26 12.29
CA ILE A 78 1.96 -13.09 13.14
C ILE A 78 0.67 -12.40 12.66
N ASP A 79 0.48 -12.26 11.35
CA ASP A 79 -0.74 -11.67 10.78
C ASP A 79 -2.01 -12.46 11.15
N ASP A 80 -1.91 -13.78 11.34
CA ASP A 80 -3.04 -14.62 11.77
C ASP A 80 -3.61 -14.19 13.15
N ILE A 81 -2.83 -13.48 14.00
CA ILE A 81 -3.33 -12.87 15.24
C ILE A 81 -4.37 -11.79 14.93
N GLY A 82 -4.05 -10.90 13.99
CA GLY A 82 -4.95 -9.84 13.56
C GLY A 82 -6.21 -10.43 12.93
N VAL A 83 -6.06 -11.42 12.04
CA VAL A 83 -7.19 -12.12 11.43
C VAL A 83 -8.08 -12.77 12.48
N THR A 84 -7.51 -13.44 13.48
CA THR A 84 -8.25 -14.08 14.58
C THR A 84 -9.08 -13.06 15.38
N ILE A 85 -8.50 -11.90 15.69
CA ILE A 85 -9.19 -10.84 16.44
C ILE A 85 -10.31 -10.23 15.59
N ASN A 86 -10.05 -9.91 14.32
CA ASN A 86 -11.04 -9.29 13.45
C ASN A 86 -12.21 -10.24 13.15
N THR A 87 -11.94 -11.51 12.82
CA THR A 87 -12.99 -12.53 12.65
C THR A 87 -13.84 -12.69 13.91
N PHE A 88 -13.22 -12.64 15.09
CA PHE A 88 -13.92 -12.70 16.38
C PHE A 88 -14.86 -11.49 16.55
N LEU A 89 -14.35 -10.27 16.30
CA LEU A 89 -15.12 -9.04 16.41
C LEU A 89 -16.29 -8.99 15.41
N GLN A 90 -16.11 -9.58 14.23
CA GLN A 90 -17.17 -9.75 13.23
C GLN A 90 -18.19 -10.85 13.60
N GLY A 91 -18.02 -11.56 14.72
CA GLY A 91 -18.92 -12.63 15.17
C GLY A 91 -18.74 -13.96 14.42
N LYS A 92 -17.68 -14.11 13.59
CA LYS A 92 -17.37 -15.32 12.83
C LYS A 92 -16.61 -16.33 13.70
N PHE A 93 -17.23 -16.83 14.78
CA PHE A 93 -16.54 -17.62 15.81
C PHE A 93 -15.86 -18.90 15.30
N LEU A 94 -16.48 -19.62 14.36
CA LEU A 94 -15.87 -20.82 13.77
C LEU A 94 -14.58 -20.47 13.01
N GLN A 95 -14.63 -19.40 12.21
CA GLN A 95 -13.49 -18.91 11.45
C GLN A 95 -12.36 -18.45 12.37
N SER A 96 -12.71 -17.66 13.40
CA SER A 96 -11.77 -17.20 14.42
C SER A 96 -11.08 -18.36 15.15
N GLY A 97 -11.81 -19.41 15.50
CA GLY A 97 -11.24 -20.62 16.11
C GLY A 97 -10.26 -21.35 15.19
N LEU A 98 -10.54 -21.41 13.88
CA LEU A 98 -9.65 -22.01 12.89
C LEU A 98 -8.37 -21.17 12.72
N ASP A 99 -8.50 -19.85 12.57
CA ASP A 99 -7.35 -18.95 12.43
C ASP A 99 -6.48 -18.92 13.70
N ALA A 100 -7.10 -18.95 14.89
CA ALA A 100 -6.40 -19.12 16.15
C ALA A 100 -5.63 -20.44 16.22
N SER A 101 -6.25 -21.53 15.75
CA SER A 101 -5.62 -22.84 15.69
C SER A 101 -4.43 -22.85 14.73
N ARG A 102 -4.53 -22.17 13.58
CA ARG A 102 -3.41 -22.00 12.66
C ARG A 102 -2.23 -21.32 13.35
N PHE A 103 -2.48 -20.20 14.02
CA PHE A 103 -1.44 -19.47 14.77
C PHE A 103 -0.78 -20.36 15.84
N ILE A 104 -1.58 -21.08 16.63
CA ILE A 104 -1.06 -21.95 17.70
C ILE A 104 -0.20 -23.07 17.12
N VAL A 105 -0.69 -23.79 16.10
CA VAL A 105 0.00 -24.93 15.49
C VAL A 105 1.31 -24.49 14.83
N ASN A 106 1.27 -23.42 14.03
CA ASN A 106 2.44 -22.90 13.35
C ASN A 106 3.46 -22.31 14.34
N SER A 107 3.02 -21.67 15.42
CA SER A 107 3.91 -21.13 16.44
C SER A 107 4.60 -22.22 17.27
N THR A 108 3.92 -23.34 17.52
CA THR A 108 4.42 -24.43 18.35
C THR A 108 5.15 -25.50 17.52
N VAL A 109 4.40 -26.28 16.75
CA VAL A 109 4.91 -27.38 15.92
C VAL A 109 5.66 -26.83 14.71
N GLY A 110 5.17 -25.73 14.14
CA GLY A 110 5.78 -25.06 12.99
C GLY A 110 7.02 -24.22 13.29
N ILE A 111 7.56 -24.28 14.53
CA ILE A 111 8.74 -23.54 14.97
C ILE A 111 8.55 -22.03 14.75
N ALA A 112 7.71 -21.40 15.56
CA ALA A 112 7.40 -19.96 15.48
C ALA A 112 6.87 -19.49 14.10
N GLY A 113 6.28 -20.38 13.31
CA GLY A 113 5.76 -20.09 11.98
C GLY A 113 6.77 -20.27 10.84
N ILE A 114 7.96 -20.82 11.10
CA ILE A 114 8.94 -21.15 10.05
C ILE A 114 8.38 -22.23 9.10
N ILE A 115 7.57 -23.14 9.61
CA ILE A 115 6.91 -24.22 8.88
C ILE A 115 5.40 -24.03 9.01
N ASP A 116 4.69 -23.99 7.88
CA ASP A 116 3.23 -23.89 7.84
C ASP A 116 2.58 -25.27 8.00
N VAL A 117 2.68 -25.82 9.21
CA VAL A 117 2.10 -27.12 9.59
C VAL A 117 0.58 -27.09 9.51
N ALA A 118 -0.04 -25.95 9.82
CA ALA A 118 -1.47 -25.77 9.78
C ALA A 118 -2.05 -26.07 8.38
N SER A 119 -1.37 -25.62 7.32
CA SER A 119 -1.77 -25.94 5.95
C SER A 119 -1.53 -27.40 5.57
N MET A 120 -0.55 -28.08 6.18
CA MET A 120 -0.31 -29.52 5.97
C MET A 120 -1.41 -30.41 6.57
N ILE A 121 -2.16 -29.88 7.54
CA ILE A 121 -3.31 -30.55 8.17
C ILE A 121 -4.65 -29.95 7.73
N ASP A 122 -4.67 -29.26 6.57
CA ASP A 122 -5.86 -28.70 5.93
C ASP A 122 -6.64 -27.68 6.78
N LEU A 123 -5.98 -26.95 7.69
CA LEU A 123 -6.62 -25.80 8.34
C LEU A 123 -6.80 -24.67 7.31
N PRO A 124 -8.03 -24.20 7.03
CA PRO A 124 -8.26 -23.14 6.06
C PRO A 124 -7.72 -21.82 6.57
N LYS A 125 -7.12 -21.03 5.67
CA LYS A 125 -6.59 -19.71 5.97
C LYS A 125 -7.54 -18.63 5.50
N HIS A 126 -7.82 -17.67 6.37
CA HIS A 126 -8.66 -16.53 6.03
C HIS A 126 -7.86 -15.22 6.02
N LYS A 127 -8.49 -14.16 5.53
CA LYS A 127 -7.95 -12.80 5.53
C LYS A 127 -9.04 -11.88 6.01
N GLU A 128 -8.82 -11.26 7.16
CA GLU A 128 -9.69 -10.24 7.72
C GLU A 128 -8.79 -9.16 8.34
N ASP A 129 -9.20 -7.92 8.19
CA ASP A 129 -8.52 -6.78 8.78
C ASP A 129 -9.52 -5.88 9.50
N PHE A 130 -9.00 -4.86 10.18
CA PHE A 130 -9.83 -3.93 10.93
C PHE A 130 -10.67 -3.02 10.02
N GLY A 131 -10.30 -2.84 8.75
CA GLY A 131 -11.08 -2.07 7.79
C GLY A 131 -12.36 -2.78 7.35
N GLN A 132 -12.44 -4.10 7.55
CA GLN A 132 -13.60 -4.94 7.25
C GLN A 132 -14.49 -5.22 8.47
N THR A 133 -14.00 -4.88 9.67
CA THR A 133 -14.66 -5.15 10.97
C THR A 133 -15.56 -3.99 11.36
#